data_AF-A0AAV0UUX1-F1
#
_entry.id   AF-A0AAV0UUX1-F1
#
_cell.length_a   1.000
_cell.length_b   1.000
_cell.length_c   1.000
_cell.angle_alpha   90.00
_cell.angle_beta   90.00
_cell.angle_gamma   90.00
#
_symmetry.space_group_name_H-M   'P 1'
#
loop_
_entity.id
_entity.type
_entity.pdbx_description
1 polymer ?
#
loop_
_entity_poly.entity_id
_entity_poly.type
_entity_poly.pdbx_seq_one_letter_code
_entity_poly.pdbx_strand_id
1 'polypeptide(L)'
;MNPIADFEILVESFQSKASRRKRLRAAVTGMETHIERFLSQNGSEFFPKALQCLSHFRKRSPEIQYSAQFNEFLIKLKSVLSENSDAWKAIKDAGISLLTSSEDPSVDLSPAEAHAFLHGDKKIDVNLAAASLSSQVEEMEKEDDMFADFE
;
A
#
# COMPACT_ATOMS: atom_id res chain seq x y z
N MET A 1 -1.12 -25.55 -6.64
CA MET A 1 -0.89 -24.57 -7.72
C MET A 1 -0.24 -23.34 -7.11
N ASN A 2 0.77 -22.80 -7.79
CA ASN A 2 1.51 -21.62 -7.34
C ASN A 2 1.08 -20.44 -8.22
N PRO A 3 0.12 -19.61 -7.77
CA PRO A 3 -0.44 -18.53 -8.60
C PRO A 3 0.61 -17.52 -9.06
N ILE A 4 1.69 -17.34 -8.28
CA ILE A 4 2.83 -16.51 -8.67
C ILE A 4 3.55 -17.10 -9.90
N ALA A 5 3.84 -18.40 -9.89
CA ALA A 5 4.51 -19.04 -11.02
C ALA A 5 3.62 -19.04 -12.27
N ASP A 6 2.32 -19.29 -12.10
CA ASP A 6 1.35 -19.26 -13.20
C ASP A 6 1.26 -17.85 -13.82
N PHE A 7 1.29 -16.81 -12.98
CA PHE A 7 1.36 -15.41 -13.43
C PHE A 7 2.65 -15.13 -14.22
N GLU A 8 3.81 -15.51 -13.68
CA GLU A 8 5.10 -15.30 -14.33
C GLU A 8 5.19 -15.99 -15.70
N ILE A 9 4.73 -17.24 -15.81
CA ILE A 9 4.70 -17.96 -17.08
C ILE A 9 3.85 -17.20 -18.11
N LEU A 10 2.71 -16.64 -17.70
CA LEU A 10 1.83 -15.88 -18.58
C LEU A 10 2.43 -14.53 -18.97
N VAL A 11 3.14 -13.87 -18.05
CA VAL A 11 3.88 -12.63 -18.31
C VAL A 11 5.03 -12.92 -19.28
N GLU A 12 5.91 -13.87 -18.99
CA GLU A 12 7.12 -14.18 -19.77
C GLU A 12 6.84 -14.75 -21.17
N SER A 13 5.68 -15.36 -21.42
CA SER A 13 5.32 -15.98 -22.71
C SER A 13 5.01 -14.96 -23.84
N PHE A 14 5.91 -14.00 -24.08
CA PHE A 14 5.79 -12.90 -25.03
C PHE A 14 5.99 -13.34 -26.50
N GLN A 15 4.96 -13.92 -27.12
CA GLN A 15 5.03 -14.32 -28.54
C GLN A 15 4.57 -13.22 -29.53
N SER A 16 3.67 -12.29 -29.14
CA SER A 16 3.23 -11.17 -30.00
C SER A 16 2.58 -10.01 -29.22
N LYS A 17 2.60 -8.77 -29.74
CA LYS A 17 2.06 -7.56 -29.06
C LYS A 17 0.54 -7.63 -28.78
N ALA A 18 -0.25 -8.13 -29.72
CA ALA A 18 -1.70 -8.25 -29.56
C ALA A 18 -2.09 -9.36 -28.56
N SER A 19 -1.41 -10.50 -28.62
CA SER A 19 -1.60 -11.59 -27.65
C SER A 19 -1.05 -11.23 -26.26
N ARG A 20 -0.01 -10.38 -26.19
CA ARG A 20 0.58 -9.91 -24.93
C ARG A 20 -0.45 -9.23 -24.03
N ARG A 21 -1.21 -8.25 -24.54
CA ARG A 21 -2.22 -7.55 -23.73
C ARG A 21 -3.32 -8.49 -23.23
N LYS A 22 -3.79 -9.40 -24.08
CA LYS A 22 -4.82 -10.39 -23.71
C LYS A 22 -4.32 -11.36 -22.65
N ARG A 23 -3.08 -11.86 -22.77
CA ARG A 23 -2.46 -12.76 -21.78
C ARG A 23 -2.14 -12.06 -20.48
N LEU A 24 -1.61 -10.83 -20.53
CA LEU A 24 -1.38 -10.02 -19.33
C LEU A 24 -2.68 -9.80 -18.57
N ARG A 25 -3.76 -9.42 -19.26
CA ARG A 25 -5.08 -9.28 -18.62
C ARG A 25 -5.54 -10.59 -17.99
N ALA A 26 -5.38 -11.73 -18.69
CA ALA A 26 -5.73 -13.03 -18.14
C ALA A 26 -4.87 -13.41 -16.91
N ALA A 27 -3.58 -13.12 -16.93
CA ALA A 27 -2.66 -13.34 -15.83
C ALA A 27 -3.06 -12.51 -14.61
N VAL A 28 -3.31 -11.22 -14.82
CA VAL A 28 -3.76 -10.30 -13.77
C VAL A 28 -5.09 -10.75 -13.18
N THR A 29 -6.12 -10.95 -14.01
CA THR A 29 -7.43 -11.42 -13.54
C THR A 29 -7.34 -12.75 -12.81
N GLY A 30 -6.47 -13.66 -13.27
CA GLY A 30 -6.17 -14.91 -12.58
C GLY A 30 -5.60 -14.67 -11.19
N MET A 31 -4.56 -13.84 -11.08
CA MET A 31 -3.91 -13.51 -9.82
C MET A 31 -4.87 -12.81 -8.85
N GLU A 32 -5.65 -11.84 -9.32
CA GLU A 32 -6.71 -11.16 -8.57
C GLU A 32 -7.74 -12.16 -8.01
N THR A 33 -8.22 -13.07 -8.85
CA THR A 33 -9.18 -14.12 -8.44
C THR A 33 -8.59 -15.04 -7.38
N HIS A 34 -7.30 -15.39 -7.49
CA HIS A 34 -6.62 -16.20 -6.48
C HIS A 34 -6.46 -15.46 -5.16
N ILE A 35 -6.11 -14.17 -5.20
CA ILE A 35 -6.01 -13.30 -4.02
C ILE A 35 -7.37 -13.18 -3.34
N GLU A 36 -8.43 -12.83 -4.08
CA GLU A 36 -9.81 -12.74 -3.57
C GLU A 36 -10.24 -14.08 -2.95
N ARG A 37 -9.94 -15.21 -3.60
CA ARG A 37 -10.27 -16.55 -3.08
C ARG A 37 -9.55 -16.87 -1.77
N PHE A 38 -8.25 -16.58 -1.67
CA PHE A 38 -7.49 -16.83 -0.45
C PHE A 38 -7.95 -15.96 0.72
N LEU A 39 -8.36 -14.72 0.45
CA LEU A 39 -8.82 -13.79 1.48
C LEU A 39 -10.29 -14.02 1.85
N SER A 40 -11.09 -14.59 0.95
CA SER A 40 -12.49 -14.98 1.20
C SER A 40 -12.62 -16.36 1.85
N GLN A 41 -11.58 -17.20 1.76
CA GLN A 41 -11.56 -18.47 2.48
C GLN A 41 -11.43 -18.21 3.98
N ASN A 42 -12.35 -18.78 4.76
CA ASN A 42 -12.30 -18.75 6.21
C ASN A 42 -11.10 -19.59 6.70
N GLY A 43 -9.94 -18.95 6.84
CA GLY A 43 -8.72 -19.60 7.31
C GLY A 43 -7.53 -18.66 7.22
N SER A 44 -6.94 -18.34 8.37
CA SER A 44 -5.73 -17.50 8.44
C SER A 44 -4.50 -18.15 7.81
N GLU A 45 -4.55 -19.45 7.55
CA GLU A 45 -3.51 -20.22 6.86
C GLU A 45 -3.27 -19.74 5.40
N PHE A 46 -4.26 -19.11 4.78
CA PHE A 46 -4.16 -18.61 3.40
C PHE A 46 -3.71 -17.14 3.33
N PHE A 47 -3.76 -16.40 4.44
CA PHE A 47 -3.29 -15.01 4.51
C PHE A 47 -1.83 -14.85 4.06
N PRO A 48 -0.84 -15.63 4.54
CA PRO A 48 0.54 -15.46 4.09
C PRO A 48 0.70 -15.71 2.59
N LYS A 49 -0.06 -16.65 2.01
CA LYS A 49 -0.05 -16.91 0.56
C LYS A 49 -0.66 -15.75 -0.22
N ALA A 50 -1.77 -15.19 0.24
CA ALA A 50 -2.38 -14.01 -0.36
C ALA A 50 -1.45 -12.79 -0.30
N LEU A 51 -0.79 -12.57 0.83
CA LEU A 51 0.19 -11.49 1.00
C LEU A 51 1.40 -11.66 0.09
N GLN A 52 1.92 -12.87 -0.06
CA GLN A 52 2.99 -13.16 -1.03
C GLN A 52 2.55 -12.83 -2.46
N CYS A 53 1.34 -13.22 -2.85
CA CYS A 53 0.78 -12.90 -4.16
C CYS A 53 0.63 -11.39 -4.36
N LEU A 54 0.08 -10.67 -3.38
CA LEU A 54 -0.09 -9.22 -3.41
C LEU A 54 1.25 -8.48 -3.47
N SER A 55 2.22 -8.85 -2.65
CA SER A 55 3.55 -8.25 -2.63
C SER A 55 4.27 -8.44 -3.97
N HIS A 56 4.18 -9.65 -4.52
CA HIS A 56 4.73 -9.96 -5.83
C HIS A 56 4.00 -9.18 -6.93
N PHE A 57 2.67 -9.11 -6.86
CA PHE A 57 1.88 -8.38 -7.83
C PHE A 57 2.24 -6.89 -7.86
N ARG A 58 2.32 -6.25 -6.69
CA ARG A 58 2.72 -4.85 -6.53
C ARG A 58 4.06 -4.56 -7.20
N LYS A 59 5.06 -5.43 -7.00
CA LYS A 59 6.39 -5.27 -7.61
C LYS A 59 6.37 -5.36 -9.13
N ARG A 60 5.53 -6.24 -9.68
CA ARG A 60 5.40 -6.44 -11.13
C ARG A 60 4.53 -5.39 -11.81
N SER A 61 3.57 -4.79 -11.11
CA SER A 61 2.66 -3.76 -11.64
C SER A 61 3.35 -2.65 -12.45
N PRO A 62 4.43 -2.00 -12.00
CA PRO A 62 5.12 -0.98 -12.79
C PRO A 62 5.79 -1.57 -14.05
N GLU A 63 6.34 -2.79 -13.98
CA GLU A 63 6.95 -3.46 -15.14
C GLU A 63 5.94 -3.78 -16.24
N ILE A 64 4.71 -4.11 -15.85
CA ILE A 64 3.62 -4.41 -16.78
C ILE A 64 2.71 -3.20 -17.07
N GLN A 65 3.06 -2.00 -16.57
CA GLN A 65 2.28 -0.76 -16.70
C GLN A 65 0.83 -0.94 -16.23
N TYR A 66 0.66 -1.63 -15.11
CA TYR A 66 -0.65 -2.01 -14.55
C TYR A 66 -0.91 -1.37 -13.18
N SER A 67 -0.16 -0.33 -12.85
CA SER A 67 -0.16 0.32 -11.54
C SER A 67 -1.51 0.96 -11.19
N ALA A 68 -2.17 1.59 -12.16
CA ALA A 68 -3.50 2.18 -11.95
C ALA A 68 -4.55 1.11 -11.63
N GLN A 69 -4.59 0.01 -12.39
CA GLN A 69 -5.54 -1.07 -12.13
C GLN A 69 -5.23 -1.82 -10.83
N PHE A 70 -3.94 -1.94 -10.44
CA PHE A 70 -3.58 -2.49 -9.14
C PHE A 70 -4.20 -1.67 -7.99
N ASN A 71 -4.14 -0.33 -8.10
CA ASN A 71 -4.73 0.55 -7.11
C ASN A 71 -6.25 0.40 -7.04
N GLU A 72 -6.93 0.36 -8.19
CA GLU A 72 -8.38 0.09 -8.26
C GLU A 72 -8.73 -1.28 -7.64
N PHE A 73 -7.94 -2.31 -7.93
CA PHE A 73 -8.11 -3.64 -7.35
C PHE A 73 -7.95 -3.63 -5.84
N LEU A 74 -6.94 -2.95 -5.30
CA LEU A 74 -6.70 -2.86 -3.85
C LEU A 74 -7.85 -2.13 -3.14
N ILE A 75 -8.40 -1.06 -3.75
CA ILE A 75 -9.58 -0.34 -3.24
C ILE A 75 -10.81 -1.25 -3.25
N LYS A 76 -11.05 -1.96 -4.35
CA LYS A 76 -12.14 -2.95 -4.44
C LYS A 76 -11.96 -4.04 -3.39
N LEU A 77 -10.75 -4.56 -3.21
CA LEU A 77 -10.43 -5.58 -2.23
C LEU A 77 -10.71 -5.10 -0.80
N LYS A 78 -10.37 -3.85 -0.48
CA LYS A 78 -10.75 -3.19 0.78
C LYS A 78 -12.26 -3.05 0.95
N SER A 79 -13.04 -2.88 -0.12
CA SER A 79 -14.50 -2.83 -0.02
C SER A 79 -15.13 -4.21 0.19
N VAL A 80 -14.51 -5.26 -0.36
CA VAL A 80 -14.95 -6.66 -0.22
C VAL A 80 -14.59 -7.20 1.17
N LEU A 81 -13.42 -6.84 1.67
CA LEU A 81 -12.95 -7.18 3.01
C LEU A 81 -13.44 -6.13 4.00
N SER A 82 -14.23 -6.50 5.00
CA SER A 82 -14.56 -5.55 6.06
C SER A 82 -13.29 -5.02 6.74
N GLU A 83 -13.26 -3.75 7.14
CA GLU A 83 -12.07 -3.15 7.78
C GLU A 83 -11.64 -3.86 9.07
N ASN A 84 -12.59 -4.58 9.69
CA ASN A 84 -12.39 -5.38 10.90
C ASN A 84 -11.98 -6.83 10.63
N SER A 85 -11.91 -7.25 9.36
CA SER A 85 -11.50 -8.59 8.97
C SER A 85 -10.02 -8.81 9.32
N ASP A 86 -9.70 -10.00 9.81
CA ASP A 86 -8.32 -10.39 10.12
C ASP A 86 -7.44 -10.43 8.87
N ALA A 87 -8.04 -10.68 7.70
CA ALA A 87 -7.38 -10.57 6.41
C ALA A 87 -6.92 -9.14 6.11
N TRP A 88 -7.76 -8.14 6.41
CA TRP A 88 -7.40 -6.72 6.21
C TRP A 88 -6.32 -6.27 7.21
N LYS A 89 -6.38 -6.74 8.46
CA LYS A 89 -5.31 -6.50 9.44
C LYS A 89 -3.97 -7.06 8.97
N ALA A 90 -3.97 -8.28 8.43
CA ALA A 90 -2.75 -8.89 7.88
C ALA A 90 -2.16 -8.10 6.70
N ILE A 91 -3.01 -7.52 5.84
CA ILE A 91 -2.56 -6.64 4.73
C ILE A 91 -1.94 -5.34 5.27
N LYS A 92 -2.55 -4.75 6.31
CA LYS A 92 -2.00 -3.56 6.98
C LYS A 92 -0.66 -3.86 7.66
N ASP A 93 -0.55 -4.97 8.38
CA ASP A 93 0.69 -5.39 9.05
C ASP A 93 1.81 -5.68 8.03
N ALA A 94 1.46 -6.17 6.84
CA ALA A 94 2.40 -6.38 5.75
C ALA A 94 2.79 -5.08 5.01
N GLY A 95 2.15 -3.95 5.29
CA GLY A 95 2.45 -2.65 4.68
C GLY A 95 2.18 -2.59 3.17
N ILE A 96 1.21 -3.36 2.67
CA ILE A 96 0.89 -3.40 1.23
C ILE A 96 0.00 -2.21 0.88
N SER A 97 0.62 -1.08 0.54
CA SER A 97 -0.07 0.17 0.15
C SER A 97 -0.35 0.26 -1.35
N LEU A 98 -1.08 1.31 -1.73
CA LEU A 98 -1.23 1.74 -3.12
C LEU A 98 0.14 2.12 -3.71
N LEU A 99 0.27 1.98 -5.03
CA LEU A 99 1.42 2.46 -5.81
C LEU A 99 1.34 3.97 -5.96
N THR A 100 2.49 4.62 -5.83
CA THR A 100 2.64 6.09 -5.82
C THR A 100 3.36 6.57 -7.07
N SER A 101 3.30 7.88 -7.32
CA SER A 101 4.01 8.54 -8.42
C SER A 101 5.53 8.33 -8.41
N SER A 102 6.09 7.93 -7.25
CA SER A 102 7.51 7.59 -7.12
C SER A 102 7.88 6.25 -7.74
N GLU A 103 6.93 5.31 -7.82
CA GLU A 103 7.14 3.97 -8.38
C GLU A 103 6.73 3.88 -9.84
N ASP A 104 5.66 4.59 -10.21
CA ASP A 104 5.21 4.69 -11.59
C ASP A 104 4.71 6.11 -11.87
N PRO A 105 5.32 6.86 -12.82
CA PRO A 105 4.85 8.18 -13.19
C PRO A 105 3.47 8.18 -13.85
N SER A 106 2.91 7.00 -14.15
CA SER A 106 1.55 6.84 -14.69
C SER A 106 0.46 7.04 -13.61
N VAL A 107 0.83 7.12 -12.34
CA VAL A 107 -0.11 7.23 -11.22
C VAL A 107 0.15 8.54 -10.47
N ASP A 108 -0.87 9.37 -10.29
CA ASP A 108 -0.77 10.68 -9.60
C ASP A 108 -0.97 10.59 -8.07
N LEU A 109 -0.67 9.44 -7.46
CA LEU A 109 -0.89 9.24 -6.02
C LEU A 109 0.36 9.55 -5.19
N SER A 110 0.17 10.35 -4.14
CA SER A 110 1.23 10.67 -3.19
C SER A 110 1.48 9.52 -2.19
N PRO A 111 2.72 9.31 -1.72
CA PRO A 111 3.01 8.37 -0.62
C PRO A 111 2.17 8.62 0.64
N ALA A 112 1.80 9.88 0.89
CA ALA A 112 0.92 10.25 2.00
C ALA A 112 -0.49 9.64 1.84
N GLU A 113 -1.03 9.65 0.62
CA GLU A 113 -2.36 9.09 0.32
C GLU A 113 -2.34 7.56 0.40
N ALA A 114 -1.27 6.92 -0.07
CA ALA A 114 -1.09 5.48 0.04
C ALA A 114 -1.02 5.01 1.51
N HIS A 115 -0.40 5.81 2.38
CA HIS A 115 -0.35 5.55 3.81
C HIS A 115 -1.70 5.83 4.50
N ALA A 116 -2.38 6.93 4.14
CA ALA A 116 -3.72 7.26 4.63
C ALA A 116 -4.74 6.16 4.29
N PHE A 117 -4.62 5.54 3.11
CA PHE A 117 -5.48 4.44 2.69
C PHE A 117 -5.42 3.22 3.64
N LEU A 118 -4.23 2.88 4.15
CA LEU A 118 -4.00 1.75 5.03
C LEU A 118 -4.41 2.02 6.48
N HIS A 119 -4.05 3.18 7.01
CA HIS A 119 -4.29 3.52 8.41
C HIS A 119 -5.65 4.20 8.65
N GLY A 120 -6.40 4.45 7.57
CA GLY A 120 -7.55 5.34 7.57
C GLY A 120 -7.09 6.79 7.70
N ASP A 121 -7.94 7.73 7.30
CA ASP A 121 -7.73 9.17 7.50
C ASP A 121 -7.64 9.49 9.00
N LYS A 122 -6.50 9.21 9.62
CA LYS A 122 -5.92 10.22 10.50
C LYS A 122 -5.45 11.30 9.54
N LYS A 123 -6.36 12.24 9.24
CA LYS A 123 -5.96 13.62 9.05
C LYS A 123 -4.99 13.90 10.18
N ILE A 124 -3.69 13.87 9.87
CA ILE A 124 -2.71 14.49 10.74
C ILE A 124 -3.06 15.95 10.55
N ASP A 125 -3.94 16.46 11.41
CA ASP A 125 -4.11 17.88 11.61
C ASP A 125 -2.71 18.40 11.90
N VAL A 126 -2.09 18.98 10.88
CA VAL A 126 -0.74 19.56 10.90
C VAL A 126 -0.62 20.61 12.02
N ASN A 127 -1.76 21.05 12.56
CA ASN A 127 -1.90 21.92 13.72
C ASN A 127 -1.39 21.30 15.06
N LEU A 128 -1.36 19.97 15.23
CA LEU A 128 -0.87 19.36 16.48
C LEU A 128 0.67 19.29 16.55
N ALA A 129 1.35 19.17 15.41
CA ALA A 129 2.82 19.16 15.35
C ALA A 129 3.42 20.56 15.57
N ALA A 130 2.74 21.62 15.12
CA ALA A 130 3.14 23.00 15.38
C ALA A 130 3.05 23.35 16.88
N ALA A 131 2.02 22.87 17.58
CA ALA A 131 1.84 23.12 19.02
C ALA A 131 2.96 22.51 19.88
N SER A 132 3.56 21.38 19.46
CA SER A 132 4.66 20.76 20.21
C SER A 132 6.00 21.47 20.04
N LEU A 133 6.19 22.27 18.98
CA LEU A 133 7.41 23.07 18.77
C LEU A 133 7.31 24.44 19.44
N SER A 134 6.12 25.05 19.50
CA SER A 134 5.91 26.32 20.21
C SER A 134 6.11 26.21 21.72
N SER A 135 5.82 25.05 22.32
CA SER A 135 5.98 24.88 23.77
C SER A 135 7.44 24.76 24.22
N GLN A 136 8.39 24.41 23.34
CA GLN A 136 9.81 24.30 23.70
C GLN A 136 10.59 25.62 23.57
N VAL A 137 10.05 26.62 22.86
CA VAL A 137 10.72 27.91 22.69
C VAL A 137 10.45 28.91 23.83
N GLU A 138 9.33 28.78 24.54
CA GLU A 138 8.99 29.66 25.68
C GLU A 138 9.71 29.29 27.00
N GLU A 139 10.17 28.05 27.16
CA GLU A 139 10.90 27.65 28.39
C GLU A 139 12.36 28.13 28.39
N MET A 140 12.94 28.41 27.22
CA MET A 140 14.34 28.85 27.13
C MET A 140 14.53 30.35 27.43
N GLU A 141 13.49 31.17 27.31
CA GLU A 141 13.57 32.62 27.58
C GLU A 141 13.50 32.97 29.08
N LYS A 142 13.11 32.03 29.96
CA LYS A 142 13.00 32.29 31.41
C LYS A 142 14.25 31.98 32.23
N GLU A 143 15.25 31.32 31.65
CA GLU A 143 16.51 31.01 32.36
C GLU A 143 17.56 32.12 32.23
N ASP A 144 17.47 32.98 31.22
CA ASP A 144 18.44 34.09 31.00
C ASP A 144 18.24 35.28 31.96
N ASP A 145 17.07 35.44 32.59
CA ASP A 145 16.79 36.53 33.54
C ASP A 145 17.28 36.26 34.98
N MET A 146 17.76 35.04 35.30
CA MET A 146 18.23 34.68 36.65
C MET A 146 19.75 34.82 36.85
N PHE A 147 20.51 35.16 35.81
CA PHE A 147 21.97 35.32 35.89
C PHE A 147 22.45 36.76 36.11
N ALA A 148 21.55 37.73 36.19
CA ALA A 148 21.89 39.15 36.28
C ALA A 148 22.05 39.71 37.72
N ASP A 149 21.85 38.89 38.77
CA ASP A 149 21.85 39.38 40.17
C ASP A 149 23.04 38.88 41.02
N PHE A 150 24.14 38.50 40.37
CA PHE A 150 25.39 38.15 41.06
C PHE A 150 26.64 38.73 40.37
N GLU A 151 26.77 40.05 40.39
CA GLU A 151 28.07 40.74 40.51
C GLU A 151 27.92 42.13 41.15
#